data_AF-A0A959FT50-F1
#
_entry.id   AF-A0A959FT50-F1
#
_cell.length_a   1.000
_cell.length_b   1.000
_cell.length_c   1.000
_cell.angle_alpha   90.00
_cell.angle_beta   90.00
_cell.angle_gamma   90.00
#
_symmetry.space_group_name_H-M   'P 1'
#
loop_
_entity.id
_entity.type
_entity.pdbx_description
1 polymer ?
#
loop_
_entity_poly.entity_id
_entity_poly.type
_entity_poly.pdbx_seq_one_letter_code
_entity_poly.pdbx_strand_id
1 'polypeptide(L)'
;AVDGVPEALLDKPYVIPWLNLMHKEMEAILSGDSDIRPYGATSPTEFFAVAGEYFFERPVLLARKHPELYRLLAKVFGTIAEGE
;
A
#
# COMPACT_ATOMS: atom_id res chain seq x y z
N ALA A 1 -9.33 9.24 -12.33
CA ALA A 1 -9.24 7.77 -12.49
C ALA A 1 -9.73 7.11 -11.20
N VAL A 2 -10.27 5.89 -11.26
CA VAL A 2 -10.84 5.12 -10.12
C VAL A 2 -10.09 3.80 -9.94
N ASP A 3 -8.81 3.79 -10.32
CA ASP A 3 -7.93 2.61 -10.38
C ASP A 3 -7.03 2.49 -9.14
N GLY A 4 -7.10 3.43 -8.19
CA GLY A 4 -6.31 3.41 -6.96
C GLY A 4 -4.80 3.59 -7.18
N VAL A 5 -4.39 4.06 -8.37
CA VAL A 5 -2.99 4.35 -8.67
C VAL A 5 -2.68 5.79 -8.22
N PRO A 6 -1.73 5.99 -7.28
CA PRO A 6 -1.32 7.33 -6.90
C PRO A 6 -0.69 8.06 -8.07
N GLU A 7 -1.04 9.34 -8.28
CA GLU A 7 -0.50 10.16 -9.37
C GLU A 7 1.04 10.23 -9.34
N ALA A 8 1.63 10.18 -8.15
CA ALA A 8 3.08 10.11 -7.94
C ALA A 8 3.77 8.91 -8.64
N LEU A 9 3.01 7.86 -8.97
CA LEU A 9 3.51 6.68 -9.66
C LEU A 9 3.32 6.72 -11.18
N LEU A 10 2.39 7.52 -11.70
CA LEU A 10 1.94 7.47 -13.10
C LEU A 10 3.07 7.68 -14.13
N ASP A 11 4.07 8.49 -13.79
CA ASP A 11 5.24 8.76 -14.65
C ASP A 11 6.49 7.94 -14.28
N LYS A 12 6.34 6.95 -13.39
CA LYS A 12 7.45 6.17 -12.84
C LYS A 12 7.34 4.70 -13.27
N PRO A 13 8.46 3.95 -13.34
CA PRO A 13 8.44 2.50 -13.60
C PRO A 13 7.78 1.67 -12.48
N TYR A 14 7.09 2.31 -11.54
CA TYR A 14 6.50 1.70 -10.35
C TYR A 14 5.00 1.46 -10.45
N VAL A 15 4.31 1.90 -11.51
CA VAL A 15 2.86 1.63 -11.69
C VAL A 15 2.58 0.12 -11.69
N ILE A 16 3.32 -0.65 -12.49
CA ILE A 16 3.13 -2.10 -12.59
C ILE A 16 3.47 -2.81 -11.27
N PRO A 17 4.62 -2.54 -10.62
CA PRO A 17 4.89 -3.04 -9.27
C PRO A 17 3.80 -2.71 -8.25
N TRP A 18 3.25 -1.50 -8.28
CA TRP A 18 2.16 -1.09 -7.39
C TRP A 18 0.89 -1.89 -7.61
N LEU A 19 0.43 -1.98 -8.87
CA LEU A 19 -0.78 -2.72 -9.21
C LEU A 19 -0.70 -4.19 -8.79
N ASN A 20 0.44 -4.82 -9.05
CA ASN A 20 0.66 -6.22 -8.66
C ASN A 20 0.65 -6.40 -7.14
N LEU A 21 1.35 -5.52 -6.40
CA LEU A 21 1.40 -5.61 -4.95
C LEU A 21 0.03 -5.32 -4.32
N MET A 22 -0.66 -4.28 -4.81
CA MET A 22 -2.02 -3.94 -4.37
C MET A 22 -2.96 -5.14 -4.51
N HIS A 23 -3.00 -5.79 -5.67
CA HIS A 23 -3.85 -6.97 -5.85
C HIS A 23 -3.48 -8.11 -4.89
N LYS A 24 -2.19 -8.39 -4.71
CA LYS A 24 -1.71 -9.39 -3.75
C LYS A 24 -2.14 -9.08 -2.31
N GLU A 25 -2.01 -7.83 -1.89
CA GLU A 25 -2.39 -7.40 -0.53
C GLU A 25 -3.92 -7.47 -0.34
N MET A 26 -4.70 -7.07 -1.36
CA MET A 26 -6.16 -7.21 -1.32
C MET A 26 -6.59 -8.68 -1.22
N GLU A 27 -5.93 -9.60 -1.93
CA GLU A 27 -6.16 -11.05 -1.80
C GLU A 27 -5.79 -11.59 -0.41
N ALA A 28 -4.69 -11.12 0.17
CA ALA A 28 -4.28 -11.47 1.54
C ALA A 28 -5.32 -11.00 2.58
N ILE A 29 -5.90 -9.81 2.39
CA ILE A 29 -7.00 -9.32 3.22
C ILE A 29 -8.24 -10.24 3.10
N LEU A 30 -8.63 -10.61 1.88
CA LEU A 30 -9.82 -11.44 1.64
C LEU A 30 -9.66 -12.88 2.16
N SER A 31 -8.44 -13.41 2.18
CA SER A 31 -8.11 -14.73 2.73
C SER A 31 -7.95 -14.74 4.26
N GLY A 32 -7.89 -13.57 4.89
CA GLY A 32 -7.65 -13.43 6.33
C GLY A 32 -6.18 -13.51 6.74
N ASP A 33 -5.26 -13.48 5.77
CA ASP A 33 -3.80 -13.56 5.94
C ASP A 33 -3.13 -12.18 6.06
N SER A 34 -3.91 -11.11 6.23
CA SER A 34 -3.41 -9.74 6.42
C SER A 34 -3.99 -9.11 7.68
N ASP A 35 -3.20 -8.24 8.32
CA ASP A 35 -3.65 -7.42 9.45
C ASP A 35 -4.15 -6.02 9.01
N ILE A 36 -4.19 -5.77 7.70
CA ILE A 36 -4.88 -4.61 7.13
C ILE A 36 -6.39 -4.83 7.24
N ARG A 37 -7.15 -3.76 7.53
CA ARG A 37 -8.60 -3.86 7.74
C ARG A 37 -9.31 -4.45 6.50
N PRO A 38 -10.29 -5.36 6.67
CA PRO A 38 -11.05 -5.96 5.56
C PRO A 38 -11.63 -4.97 4.56
N TYR A 39 -12.03 -3.78 5.03
CA TYR A 39 -12.55 -2.71 4.19
C TYR A 39 -11.59 -2.29 3.07
N GLY A 40 -10.28 -2.40 3.30
CA GLY A 40 -9.25 -2.09 2.30
C GLY A 40 -9.30 -2.99 1.06
N ALA A 41 -9.93 -4.16 1.12
CA ALA A 41 -10.08 -5.02 -0.07
C ALA A 41 -11.33 -4.68 -0.92
N THR A 42 -12.11 -3.66 -0.56
CA THR A 42 -13.36 -3.32 -1.26
C THR A 42 -13.14 -2.75 -2.66
N SER A 43 -12.10 -1.91 -2.82
CA SER A 43 -11.70 -1.35 -4.11
C SER A 43 -10.24 -0.89 -4.04
N PRO A 44 -9.57 -0.70 -5.19
CA PRO A 44 -8.22 -0.11 -5.23
C PRO A 44 -8.11 1.23 -4.49
N THR A 45 -9.14 2.08 -4.59
CA THR A 45 -9.19 3.37 -3.88
C THR A 45 -9.23 3.17 -2.37
N GLU A 46 -10.06 2.24 -1.90
CA GLU A 46 -10.15 1.93 -0.46
C GLU A 46 -8.89 1.26 0.06
N PHE A 47 -8.26 0.41 -0.76
CA PHE A 47 -6.96 -0.16 -0.43
C PHE A 47 -5.94 0.96 -0.18
N PHE A 48 -5.82 1.91 -1.12
CA PHE A 48 -4.86 3.00 -0.99
C PHE A 48 -5.15 3.87 0.24
N ALA A 49 -6.42 4.20 0.50
CA ALA A 49 -6.82 4.97 1.68
C ALA A 49 -6.45 4.26 2.99
N VAL A 50 -6.84 2.99 3.14
CA VAL A 50 -6.57 2.21 4.36
C VAL A 50 -5.07 1.93 4.53
N ALA A 51 -4.36 1.63 3.46
CA ALA A 51 -2.91 1.44 3.49
C ALA A 51 -2.17 2.73 3.84
N GLY A 52 -2.64 3.88 3.34
CA GLY A 52 -2.15 5.20 3.71
C GLY A 52 -2.35 5.53 5.19
N GLU A 53 -3.56 5.30 5.72
CA GLU A 53 -3.83 5.43 7.16
C GLU A 53 -2.87 4.56 8.00
N TYR A 54 -2.71 3.29 7.63
CA TYR A 54 -1.79 2.39 8.32
C TYR A 54 -0.34 2.89 8.25
N PHE A 55 0.09 3.42 7.10
CA PHE A 55 1.42 3.99 6.92
C PHE A 55 1.70 5.15 7.88
N PHE A 56 0.74 6.06 8.08
CA PHE A 56 0.94 7.21 8.96
C PHE A 56 0.71 6.89 10.44
N GLU A 57 -0.23 6.00 10.77
CA GLU A 57 -0.55 5.69 12.16
C GLU A 57 0.43 4.69 12.79
N ARG A 58 0.90 3.70 12.02
CA ARG A 58 1.73 2.59 12.53
C ARG A 58 2.85 2.20 11.55
N PRO A 59 3.71 3.14 11.12
CA PRO A 59 4.73 2.91 10.09
C PRO A 59 5.67 1.75 10.42
N VAL A 60 6.09 1.61 11.68
CA VAL A 60 7.00 0.54 12.12
C VAL A 60 6.36 -0.84 11.99
N LEU A 61 5.06 -0.95 12.30
CA LEU A 61 4.35 -2.23 12.20
C LEU A 61 4.12 -2.59 10.74
N LEU A 62 3.74 -1.61 9.91
CA LEU A 62 3.60 -1.77 8.47
C LEU A 62 4.93 -2.19 7.82
N ALA A 63 6.05 -1.55 8.18
CA ALA A 63 7.38 -1.92 7.67
C ALA A 63 7.80 -3.35 8.05
N ARG A 64 7.36 -3.84 9.22
CA ARG A 64 7.67 -5.21 9.67
C ARG A 64 6.81 -6.27 9.00
N LYS A 65 5.51 -6.02 8.85
CA LYS A 65 4.55 -7.00 8.33
C LYS A 65 4.37 -6.96 6.82
N HIS A 66 4.45 -5.76 6.24
CA HIS A 66 4.24 -5.48 4.81
C HIS A 66 5.40 -4.65 4.26
N PRO A 67 6.65 -5.17 4.29
CA PRO A 67 7.85 -4.39 3.98
C PRO A 67 7.86 -3.85 2.54
N GLU A 68 7.28 -4.58 1.58
CA GLU A 68 7.17 -4.11 0.19
C GLU A 68 6.16 -2.96 0.06
N LEU A 69 5.01 -3.07 0.73
CA LEU A 69 3.96 -2.06 0.72
C LEU A 69 4.46 -0.76 1.35
N TYR A 70 5.15 -0.87 2.49
CA TYR A 70 5.78 0.26 3.16
C TYR A 70 6.74 1.01 2.23
N ARG A 71 7.65 0.29 1.53
CA ARG A 71 8.62 0.91 0.63
C ARG A 71 7.96 1.62 -0.55
N LEU A 72 6.89 1.07 -1.10
CA LEU A 72 6.16 1.72 -2.19
C LEU A 72 5.39 2.95 -1.69
N LEU A 73 4.71 2.87 -0.55
CA LEU A 73 4.01 4.01 0.04
C LEU A 73 4.97 5.13 0.43
N ALA A 74 6.16 4.81 0.95
CA ALA A 74 7.20 5.82 1.23
C ALA A 74 7.61 6.58 -0.04
N LYS A 75 7.75 5.87 -1.17
CA LYS A 75 8.00 6.51 -2.48
C LYS A 75 6.83 7.37 -2.95
N VAL A 76 5.59 6.91 -2.74
CA VAL A 76 4.37 7.65 -3.10
C VAL A 76 4.26 8.95 -2.31
N PHE A 77 4.48 8.90 -1.00
CA PHE A 77 4.35 10.06 -0.11
C PHE A 77 5.63 10.91 -0.02
N GLY A 78 6.71 10.52 -0.69
CA GLY A 78 7.99 11.24 -0.68
C GLY A 78 8.66 11.27 0.70
N THR A 79 8.36 10.31 1.56
CA THR A 79 8.96 10.20 2.89
C THR A 79 10.26 9.43 2.81
N ILE A 80 11.30 9.93 3.48
CA ILE A 80 12.53 9.16 3.68
C ILE A 80 12.16 8.00 4.59
N ALA A 81 12.23 6.77 4.05
CA ALA A 81 12.10 5.57 4.85
C ALA A 81 13.31 5.49 5.79
N GLU A 82 13.25 6.17 6.93
CA GLU A 82 14.21 6.03 8.02
C GLU A 82 14.05 4.61 8.57
N GLY A 83 14.97 3.73 8.18
CA GLY A 83 14.85 2.30 8.43
C GLY A 83 16.07 1.50 8.02
N GLU A 84 17.26 1.97 8.38
CA GLU A 84 18.43 1.15 8.71
C GLU A 84 19.07 1.68 10.01
#